data_AF-K2F3Z0-F1
#
_entry.id   AF-K2F3Z0-F1
#
_cell.length_a   1.000
_cell.length_b   1.000
_cell.length_c   1.000
_cell.angle_alpha   90.00
_cell.angle_beta   90.00
_cell.angle_gamma   90.00
#
_symmetry.space_group_name_H-M   'P 1'
#
loop_
_entity.id
_entity.type
_entity.pdbx_description
1 polymer ?
#
loop_
_entity_poly.entity_id
_entity_poly.type
_entity_poly.pdbx_seq_one_letter_code
_entity_poly.pdbx_strand_id
1 'polypeptide(L)'
;MYEAPQGSRNSRGKPIVNLFPLEEGERINAVLPVKEFSDDQYIFMATVMGTVKKTPLSDFSNPRKAGIIAVALDEGDYLIGVELTNGASDIVLVSNAGKAVWFDEEDVRPMGRGARGVRGMRLQEGQSLISLLVAESDQQTVLVATENGYGKRTVLADFRHSGRG
;
A
#
# COMPACT_ATOMS: atom_id res chain seq x y z
N MET A 1 -15.37 7.76 14.66
CA MET A 1 -15.32 8.57 13.43
C MET A 1 -16.14 9.85 13.65
N TYR A 2 -15.67 10.77 14.50
CA TYR A 2 -16.41 11.99 14.89
C TYR A 2 -15.86 13.28 14.26
N GLU A 3 -14.68 13.23 13.62
CA GLU A 3 -14.04 14.41 13.02
C GLU A 3 -14.37 14.59 11.52
N ALA A 4 -15.00 13.59 10.89
CA ALA A 4 -15.48 13.72 9.52
C ALA A 4 -16.70 14.66 9.49
N PRO A 5 -16.77 15.61 8.54
CA PRO A 5 -17.91 16.52 8.43
C PRO A 5 -19.20 15.73 8.19
N GLN A 6 -20.20 15.96 9.04
CA GLN A 6 -21.51 15.35 8.87
C GLN A 6 -22.25 16.00 7.69
N GLY A 7 -22.95 15.17 6.91
CA GLY A 7 -23.76 15.61 5.79
C GLY A 7 -24.82 14.56 5.45
N SER A 8 -25.86 14.98 4.73
CA SER A 8 -26.82 14.04 4.16
C SER A 8 -26.17 13.20 3.06
N ARG A 9 -26.77 12.05 2.71
CA ARG A 9 -26.29 11.16 1.64
C ARG A 9 -26.11 11.89 0.28
N ASN A 10 -26.89 12.95 0.05
CA ASN A 10 -26.85 13.73 -1.19
C ASN A 10 -25.89 14.94 -1.12
N SER A 11 -25.24 15.16 0.03
CA SER A 11 -24.28 16.25 0.20
C SER A 11 -22.96 15.93 -0.49
N ARG A 12 -22.32 16.95 -1.07
CA ARG A 12 -20.98 16.85 -1.68
C ARG A 12 -19.85 16.64 -0.66
N GLY A 13 -20.14 16.73 0.64
CA GLY A 13 -19.14 16.66 1.70
C GLY A 13 -18.23 17.90 1.73
N LYS A 14 -17.05 17.77 2.35
CA LYS A 14 -15.99 18.79 2.30
C LYS A 14 -14.74 18.21 1.64
N PRO A 15 -13.95 19.05 0.93
CA PRO A 15 -12.65 18.64 0.42
C PRO A 15 -11.74 18.11 1.55
N ILE A 16 -11.11 16.95 1.33
CA ILE A 16 -10.25 16.28 2.35
C ILE A 16 -9.00 17.11 2.69
N VAL A 17 -8.50 17.89 1.73
CA VAL A 17 -7.40 18.85 1.90
C VAL A 17 -7.70 19.93 2.94
N ASN A 18 -8.98 20.18 3.24
CA ASN A 18 -9.39 21.14 4.29
C ASN A 18 -9.50 20.49 5.68
N LEU A 19 -9.35 19.16 5.76
CA LEU A 19 -9.47 18.40 7.00
C LEU A 19 -8.10 18.04 7.59
N PHE A 20 -7.07 17.96 6.74
CA PHE A 20 -5.71 17.59 7.13
C PHE A 20 -4.71 18.66 6.67
N PRO A 21 -3.65 18.93 7.45
CA PRO A 21 -2.62 19.90 7.10
C PRO A 21 -1.65 19.28 6.08
N LEU A 22 -2.12 19.05 4.85
CA LEU A 22 -1.31 18.48 3.77
C LEU A 22 -0.35 19.53 3.20
N GLU A 23 0.87 19.09 2.88
CA GLU A 23 1.85 19.91 2.18
C GLU A 23 1.47 20.13 0.69
N GLU A 24 2.09 21.11 0.04
CA GLU A 24 1.85 21.35 -1.38
C GLU A 24 2.28 20.15 -2.22
N GLY A 25 1.35 19.63 -3.02
CA GLY A 25 1.58 18.44 -3.84
C GLY A 25 1.39 17.11 -3.10
N GLU A 26 1.21 17.12 -1.77
CA GLU A 26 0.90 15.92 -1.00
C GLU A 26 -0.51 15.40 -1.35
N ARG A 27 -0.62 14.08 -1.53
CA ARG A 27 -1.86 13.40 -1.89
C ARG A 27 -2.11 12.23 -0.96
N ILE A 28 -3.38 11.99 -0.66
CA ILE A 28 -3.80 10.81 0.08
C ILE A 28 -3.60 9.57 -0.81
N ASN A 29 -2.76 8.65 -0.36
CA ASN A 29 -2.51 7.38 -1.06
C ASN A 29 -3.49 6.27 -0.66
N ALA A 30 -3.86 6.22 0.62
CA ALA A 30 -4.74 5.18 1.16
C ALA A 30 -5.53 5.69 2.37
N VAL A 31 -6.68 5.06 2.62
CA VAL A 31 -7.48 5.24 3.83
C VAL A 31 -7.83 3.86 4.37
N LEU A 32 -7.24 3.51 5.52
CA LEU A 32 -7.40 2.20 6.14
C LEU A 32 -8.31 2.32 7.37
N PRO A 33 -9.51 1.72 7.38
CA PRO A 33 -10.37 1.71 8.55
C PRO A 33 -9.82 0.74 9.60
N VAL A 34 -9.48 1.27 10.78
CA VAL A 34 -8.94 0.50 11.89
C VAL A 34 -9.88 0.57 13.08
N LYS A 35 -10.19 -0.58 13.69
CA LYS A 35 -11.02 -0.66 14.91
C LYS A 35 -10.17 -0.67 16.18
N GLU A 36 -9.06 -1.37 16.14
CA GLU A 36 -8.12 -1.54 17.25
C GLU A 36 -6.69 -1.56 16.70
N PHE A 37 -5.75 -1.08 17.51
CA PHE A 37 -4.33 -1.09 17.16
C PHE A 37 -3.67 -2.26 17.85
N SER A 38 -3.17 -3.23 17.08
CA SER A 38 -2.59 -4.47 17.58
C SER A 38 -1.18 -4.72 17.03
N ASP A 39 -0.42 -5.59 17.70
CA ASP A 39 0.93 -5.99 17.28
C ASP A 39 0.93 -7.16 16.27
N ASP A 40 -0.20 -7.84 16.11
CA ASP A 40 -0.40 -8.96 15.18
C ASP A 40 -0.94 -8.53 13.81
N GLN A 41 -1.28 -7.25 13.65
CA GLN A 41 -1.62 -6.63 12.38
C GLN A 41 -0.55 -5.64 11.96
N TYR A 42 -0.43 -5.43 10.66
CA TYR A 42 0.60 -4.59 10.10
C TYR A 42 0.07 -3.69 9.00
N ILE A 43 0.66 -2.50 8.92
CA ILE A 43 0.56 -1.63 7.75
C ILE A 43 1.69 -2.03 6.79
N PHE A 44 1.30 -2.62 5.66
CA PHE A 44 2.19 -2.96 4.56
C PHE A 44 2.18 -1.83 3.54
N MET A 45 3.36 -1.34 3.17
CA MET A 45 3.55 -0.19 2.28
C MET A 45 4.39 -0.61 1.08
N ALA A 46 4.09 -0.04 -0.08
CA ALA A 46 4.90 -0.17 -1.28
C ALA A 46 5.10 1.19 -1.96
N THR A 47 6.30 1.40 -2.50
CA THR A 47 6.70 2.65 -3.16
C THR A 47 6.90 2.47 -4.66
N VAL A 48 6.88 3.57 -5.42
CA VAL A 48 7.03 3.56 -6.88
C VAL A 48 8.36 2.92 -7.32
N MET A 49 9.41 3.05 -6.51
CA MET A 49 10.72 2.45 -6.78
C MET A 49 10.84 0.98 -6.39
N GLY A 50 9.75 0.32 -5.98
CA GLY A 50 9.74 -1.11 -5.65
C GLY A 50 10.24 -1.44 -4.25
N THR A 51 10.35 -0.44 -3.37
CA THR A 51 10.60 -0.64 -1.94
C THR A 51 9.30 -1.05 -1.26
N VAL A 52 9.36 -2.05 -0.39
CA VAL A 52 8.26 -2.45 0.49
C VAL A 52 8.65 -2.36 1.94
N LYS A 53 7.67 -2.14 2.81
CA LYS A 53 7.88 -2.05 4.24
C LYS A 53 6.66 -2.52 5.00
N LYS A 54 6.91 -3.25 6.08
CA LYS A 54 5.90 -3.64 7.04
C LYS A 54 6.16 -3.01 8.40
N THR A 55 5.13 -2.42 9.01
CA THR A 55 5.19 -1.80 10.35
C THR A 55 4.04 -2.33 11.20
N PRO A 56 4.25 -2.72 12.47
CA PRO A 56 3.17 -3.09 13.37
C PRO A 56 2.11 -2.00 13.44
N LEU A 57 0.83 -2.38 13.47
CA LEU A 57 -0.27 -1.42 13.50
C LEU A 57 -0.28 -0.62 14.81
N SER A 58 0.10 -1.24 15.93
CA SER A 58 0.33 -0.62 17.24
C SER A 58 1.21 0.64 17.22
N ASP A 59 2.20 0.73 16.32
CA ASP A 59 3.08 1.90 16.15
C ASP A 59 2.32 3.17 15.70
N PHE A 60 1.08 3.04 15.23
CA PHE A 60 0.20 4.11 14.77
C PHE A 60 -0.90 4.48 15.79
N SER A 61 -0.91 3.87 16.97
CA SER A 61 -1.95 4.04 18.00
C SER A 61 -2.08 5.46 18.58
N ASN A 62 -1.05 6.29 18.43
CA ASN A 62 -0.99 7.64 19.00
C ASN A 62 -0.66 8.71 17.93
N PRO A 63 -1.55 8.95 16.95
CA PRO A 63 -1.30 9.92 15.89
C PRO A 63 -1.46 11.36 16.41
N ARG A 64 -0.68 12.27 15.83
CA ARG A 64 -0.76 13.71 16.11
C ARG A 64 -1.55 14.42 15.03
N LYS A 65 -2.15 15.58 15.34
CA LYS A 65 -2.88 16.41 14.35
C LYS A 65 -2.03 16.79 13.12
N ALA A 66 -0.73 16.97 13.31
CA ALA A 66 0.22 17.28 12.24
C ALA A 66 0.62 16.06 11.38
N GLY A 67 0.05 14.89 11.64
CA GLY A 67 0.50 13.64 11.02
C GLY A 67 1.73 13.05 11.72
N ILE A 68 2.12 11.87 11.25
CA ILE A 68 3.31 11.14 11.69
C ILE A 68 4.01 10.52 10.48
N ILE A 69 5.34 10.45 10.53
CA ILE A 69 6.12 9.75 9.51
C ILE A 69 5.79 8.25 9.59
N ALA A 70 5.43 7.64 8.46
CA ALA A 70 5.13 6.21 8.33
C ALA A 70 6.26 5.42 7.65
N VAL A 71 6.99 6.08 6.75
CA VAL A 71 8.10 5.52 5.98
C VAL A 71 9.07 6.63 5.61
N ALA A 72 10.37 6.32 5.62
CA ALA A 72 11.38 7.20 5.03
C ALA A 72 11.45 6.93 3.52
N LEU A 73 11.29 7.98 2.71
CA LEU A 73 11.35 7.92 1.26
C LEU A 73 12.67 8.50 0.75
N ASP A 74 13.20 7.94 -0.33
CA ASP A 74 14.30 8.55 -1.05
C ASP A 74 13.80 9.69 -1.94
N GLU A 75 14.74 10.49 -2.44
CA GLU A 75 14.43 11.54 -3.41
C GLU A 75 13.78 10.94 -4.66
N GLY A 76 12.61 11.46 -5.03
CA GLY A 76 11.82 11.00 -6.17
C GLY A 76 11.00 9.73 -5.91
N ASP A 77 11.09 9.10 -4.74
CA ASP A 77 10.24 7.98 -4.34
C ASP A 77 8.95 8.46 -3.67
N TYR A 78 7.87 7.69 -3.83
CA TYR A 78 6.58 7.97 -3.21
C TYR A 78 5.77 6.70 -3.03
N LEU A 79 4.85 6.69 -2.06
CA LEU A 79 3.95 5.57 -1.82
C LEU A 79 3.00 5.39 -3.00
N ILE A 80 2.83 4.13 -3.45
CA ILE A 80 1.83 3.76 -4.46
C ILE A 80 0.69 2.93 -3.88
N GLY A 81 0.88 2.37 -2.68
CA GLY A 81 -0.09 1.48 -2.07
C GLY A 81 0.24 1.23 -0.61
N VAL A 82 -0.83 1.09 0.17
CA VAL A 82 -0.78 0.76 1.59
C VAL A 82 -1.95 -0.15 1.90
N GLU A 83 -1.68 -1.28 2.55
CA GLU A 83 -2.70 -2.28 2.90
C GLU A 83 -2.54 -2.74 4.35
N LEU A 84 -3.65 -3.18 4.95
CA LEU A 84 -3.61 -3.91 6.23
C LEU A 84 -3.31 -5.38 5.96
N THR A 85 -2.45 -5.95 6.79
CA THR A 85 -1.99 -7.34 6.68
C THR A 85 -1.91 -7.98 8.06
N ASN A 86 -1.84 -9.30 8.11
CA ASN A 86 -1.92 -10.10 9.35
C ASN A 86 -0.62 -10.86 9.68
N GLY A 87 0.48 -10.59 8.97
CA GLY A 87 1.75 -11.30 9.17
C GLY A 87 1.96 -12.48 8.22
N ALA A 88 0.87 -13.06 7.69
CA ALA A 88 0.85 -14.26 6.86
C ALA A 88 0.10 -14.03 5.54
N SER A 89 -0.03 -12.77 5.10
CA SER A 89 -0.76 -12.43 3.88
C SER A 89 0.06 -12.69 2.62
N ASP A 90 -0.61 -12.92 1.49
CA ASP A 90 0.03 -12.97 0.19
C ASP A 90 0.21 -11.55 -0.36
N ILE A 91 1.43 -11.19 -0.76
CA ILE A 91 1.74 -9.88 -1.32
C ILE A 91 1.95 -9.99 -2.82
N VAL A 92 1.18 -9.22 -3.59
CA VAL A 92 1.30 -9.13 -5.04
C VAL A 92 1.65 -7.71 -5.44
N LEU A 93 2.80 -7.57 -6.11
CA LEU A 93 3.31 -6.31 -6.62
C LEU A 93 3.22 -6.32 -8.15
N VAL A 94 2.76 -5.23 -8.77
CA VAL A 94 2.64 -5.11 -10.23
C VAL A 94 3.36 -3.87 -10.73
N SER A 95 4.13 -4.00 -11.81
CA SER A 95 4.86 -2.90 -12.47
C SER A 95 4.19 -2.42 -13.76
N ASN A 96 4.56 -1.22 -14.20
CA ASN A 96 4.16 -0.67 -15.50
C ASN A 96 4.66 -1.50 -16.71
N ALA A 97 5.64 -2.38 -16.52
CA ALA A 97 6.14 -3.30 -17.54
C ALA A 97 5.30 -4.58 -17.69
N GLY A 98 4.16 -4.69 -16.98
CA GLY A 98 3.31 -5.87 -16.99
C GLY A 98 3.91 -7.06 -16.23
N LYS A 99 4.95 -6.85 -15.42
CA LYS A 99 5.50 -7.87 -14.52
C LYS A 99 4.81 -7.80 -13.17
N ALA A 100 4.46 -8.97 -12.63
CA ALA A 100 4.00 -9.14 -11.27
C ALA A 100 4.96 -10.03 -10.47
N VAL A 101 5.11 -9.73 -9.18
CA VAL A 101 5.85 -10.55 -8.21
C VAL A 101 4.88 -10.88 -7.09
N TRP A 102 4.76 -12.16 -6.77
CA TRP A 102 3.90 -12.69 -5.71
C TRP A 102 4.77 -13.44 -4.71
N PHE A 103 4.74 -13.02 -3.44
CA PHE A 103 5.55 -13.56 -2.35
C PHE A 103 4.81 -13.48 -1.02
N ASP A 104 5.28 -14.26 -0.04
CA ASP A 104 4.71 -14.29 1.31
C ASP A 104 5.16 -13.07 2.12
N GLU A 105 4.25 -12.43 2.84
CA GLU A 105 4.53 -11.26 3.67
C GLU A 105 5.62 -11.52 4.75
N GLU A 106 5.83 -12.77 5.13
CA GLU A 106 6.89 -13.22 6.06
C GLU A 106 8.31 -12.93 5.54
N ASP A 107 8.49 -12.83 4.22
CA ASP A 107 9.78 -12.42 3.60
C ASP A 107 10.17 -10.97 3.94
N VAL A 108 9.24 -10.19 4.50
CA VAL A 108 9.42 -8.81 4.94
C VAL A 108 9.28 -8.73 6.45
N ARG A 109 10.42 -8.61 7.14
CA ARG A 109 10.43 -8.40 8.59
C ARG A 109 9.72 -7.09 8.99
N PRO A 110 9.05 -7.05 10.16
CA PRO A 110 8.54 -5.81 10.74
C PRO A 110 9.67 -4.80 11.00
N MET A 111 9.39 -3.52 10.76
CA MET A 111 10.32 -2.41 10.99
C MET A 111 9.55 -1.21 11.57
N GLY A 112 10.23 -0.36 12.35
CA GLY A 112 9.61 0.84 12.90
C GLY A 112 9.30 1.91 11.84
N ARG A 113 8.41 2.85 12.18
CA ARG A 113 7.93 3.93 11.30
C ARG A 113 9.01 4.76 10.58
N GLY A 114 10.16 5.02 11.22
CA GLY A 114 11.25 5.79 10.59
C GLY A 114 12.09 5.03 9.55
N ALA A 115 11.91 3.71 9.41
CA ALA A 115 12.71 2.92 8.48
C ALA A 115 12.29 3.12 7.01
N ARG A 116 13.25 2.89 6.10
CA ARG A 116 13.07 2.93 4.65
C ARG A 116 12.32 1.71 4.09
N GLY A 117 12.60 0.53 4.62
CA GLY A 117 12.07 -0.74 4.11
C GLY A 117 13.12 -1.58 3.41
N VAL A 118 12.66 -2.56 2.61
CA VAL A 118 13.48 -3.51 1.85
C VAL A 118 13.00 -3.57 0.40
N ARG A 119 13.81 -4.12 -0.50
CA ARG A 119 13.37 -4.33 -1.90
C ARG A 119 12.27 -5.41 -1.94
N GLY A 120 11.13 -5.05 -2.53
CA GLY A 120 10.03 -5.98 -2.83
C GLY A 120 10.05 -6.46 -4.28
N MET A 121 10.33 -5.56 -5.23
CA MET A 121 10.46 -5.87 -6.65
C MET A 121 11.71 -5.21 -7.24
N ARG A 122 12.51 -5.96 -8.00
CA ARG A 122 13.58 -5.41 -8.83
C ARG A 122 13.00 -4.85 -10.12
N LEU A 123 13.05 -3.53 -10.24
CA LEU A 123 12.66 -2.80 -11.44
C LEU A 123 13.87 -2.60 -12.36
N GLN A 124 13.64 -2.67 -13.67
CA GLN A 124 14.63 -2.24 -14.66
C GLN A 124 14.53 -0.73 -14.88
N GLU A 125 15.50 -0.16 -15.59
CA GLU A 125 15.47 1.26 -15.96
C GLU A 125 14.16 1.63 -16.66
N GLY A 126 13.55 2.74 -16.25
CA GLY A 126 12.26 3.22 -16.74
C GLY A 126 11.02 2.45 -16.21
N GLN A 127 11.21 1.40 -15.41
CA GLN A 127 10.09 0.67 -14.80
C GLN A 127 9.73 1.25 -13.43
N SER A 128 8.45 1.22 -13.12
CA SER A 128 7.89 1.64 -11.84
C SER A 128 6.91 0.62 -11.32
N LEU A 129 6.80 0.54 -10.00
CA LEU A 129 5.70 -0.16 -9.35
C LEU A 129 4.42 0.68 -9.49
N ILE A 130 3.32 0.02 -9.85
CA ILE A 130 2.01 0.68 -10.06
C ILE A 130 0.90 0.16 -9.14
N SER A 131 1.08 -1.02 -8.52
CA SER A 131 0.07 -1.59 -7.64
C SER A 131 0.67 -2.51 -6.58
N LEU A 132 0.06 -2.46 -5.40
CA LEU A 132 0.17 -3.40 -4.30
C LEU A 132 -1.20 -4.04 -4.13
N LEU A 133 -1.25 -5.36 -4.06
CA LEU A 133 -2.44 -6.12 -3.69
C LEU A 133 -2.08 -7.06 -2.54
N VAL A 134 -3.05 -7.27 -1.65
CA VAL A 134 -3.00 -8.31 -0.63
C VAL A 134 -4.04 -9.36 -1.00
N ALA A 135 -3.60 -10.61 -1.09
CA ALA A 135 -4.48 -11.74 -1.35
C ALA A 135 -4.65 -12.58 -0.07
N GLU A 136 -5.85 -13.12 0.10
CA GLU A 136 -6.22 -14.07 1.16
C GLU A 136 -6.25 -15.51 0.62
N SER A 137 -6.28 -15.67 -0.70
CA SER A 137 -6.30 -16.96 -1.37
C SER A 137 -5.76 -16.86 -2.80
N ASP A 138 -4.99 -17.87 -3.21
CA ASP A 138 -4.52 -18.06 -4.59
C ASP A 138 -5.64 -18.25 -5.63
N GLN A 139 -6.88 -18.49 -5.19
CA GLN A 139 -8.07 -18.58 -6.05
C GLN A 139 -8.69 -17.22 -6.35
N GLN A 140 -8.27 -16.15 -5.66
CA GLN A 140 -8.68 -14.80 -6.00
C GLN A 140 -8.14 -14.42 -7.38
N THR A 141 -8.85 -13.52 -8.06
CA THR A 141 -8.49 -13.10 -9.42
C THR A 141 -7.90 -11.70 -9.45
N VAL A 142 -6.82 -11.53 -10.21
CA VAL A 142 -6.22 -10.23 -10.51
C VAL A 142 -6.77 -9.71 -11.84
N LEU A 143 -7.33 -8.49 -11.82
CA LEU A 143 -7.76 -7.78 -13.02
C LEU A 143 -6.71 -6.72 -13.37
N VAL A 144 -6.16 -6.82 -14.58
CA VAL A 144 -5.22 -5.84 -15.13
C VAL A 144 -5.88 -5.10 -16.28
N ALA A 145 -5.65 -3.80 -16.36
CA ALA A 145 -6.04 -2.94 -17.47
C ALA A 145 -4.83 -2.16 -17.99
N THR A 146 -4.81 -1.90 -19.29
CA THR A 146 -3.77 -1.12 -19.98
C THR A 146 -4.31 0.24 -20.41
N GLU A 147 -3.42 1.18 -20.70
CA GLU A 147 -3.77 2.53 -21.17
C GLU A 147 -4.63 2.54 -22.45
N ASN A 148 -4.52 1.49 -23.28
CA ASN A 148 -5.27 1.36 -24.54
C ASN A 148 -6.62 0.63 -24.38
N GLY A 149 -7.07 0.42 -23.15
CA GLY A 149 -8.39 -0.16 -22.87
C GLY A 149 -8.47 -1.69 -22.96
N TYR A 150 -7.35 -2.39 -23.14
CA TYR A 150 -7.29 -3.84 -23.02
C TYR A 150 -7.17 -4.25 -21.55
N GLY A 151 -7.85 -5.33 -21.17
CA GLY A 151 -7.71 -5.90 -19.84
C GLY A 151 -7.90 -7.40 -19.85
N LYS A 152 -7.38 -8.04 -18.80
CA LYS A 152 -7.52 -9.48 -18.55
C LYS A 152 -7.75 -9.69 -17.06
N ARG A 153 -8.58 -10.67 -16.74
CA ARG A 153 -8.72 -11.21 -15.38
C ARG A 153 -8.11 -12.61 -15.35
N THR A 154 -7.22 -12.87 -14.40
CA THR A 154 -6.49 -14.13 -14.26
C THR A 154 -6.54 -14.57 -12.80
N VAL A 155 -6.60 -15.88 -12.52
CA VAL A 155 -6.50 -16.40 -11.15
C VAL A 155 -5.09 -16.18 -10.62
N LEU A 156 -4.93 -15.84 -9.34
CA LEU A 156 -3.61 -15.56 -8.75
C LEU A 156 -2.66 -16.76 -8.86
N ALA A 157 -3.18 -17.98 -8.71
CA ALA A 157 -2.42 -19.22 -8.89
C ALA A 157 -1.76 -19.39 -10.27
N ASP A 158 -2.18 -18.64 -11.31
CA ASP A 158 -1.53 -18.66 -12.62
C ASP A 158 -0.27 -17.75 -12.66
N PHE A 159 -0.09 -16.89 -11.66
CA PHE A 159 1.12 -16.09 -11.50
C PHE A 159 2.20 -16.92 -10.81
N ARG A 160 3.46 -16.61 -11.10
CA ARG A 160 4.59 -17.27 -10.45
C ARG A 160 4.73 -16.77 -9.01
N HIS A 161 4.48 -17.65 -8.05
CA HIS A 161 4.93 -17.46 -6.66
C HIS A 161 6.45 -17.60 -6.60
N SER A 162 7.12 -16.61 -6.02
CA SER A 162 8.58 -16.54 -5.92
C SER A 162 8.98 -15.70 -4.71
N GLY A 163 10.23 -15.79 -4.26
CA GLY A 163 10.73 -14.84 -3.25
C GLY A 163 10.71 -13.40 -3.74
N ARG A 164 10.74 -12.45 -2.81
CA ARG A 164 10.86 -11.02 -3.14
C ARG A 164 12.19 -10.67 -3.84
N GLY A 165 12.16 -9.64 -4.70
CA GLY A 165 13.36 -9.07 -5.34
C GLY A 165 13.53 -9.43 -6.80
#